data_AF-A0A1G6Y9D7-F1
#
_entry.id   AF-A0A1G6Y9D7-F1
#
_cell.length_a   1.000
_cell.length_b   1.000
_cell.length_c   1.000
_cell.angle_alpha   90.00
_cell.angle_beta   90.00
_cell.angle_gamma   90.00
#
_symmetry.space_group_name_H-M   'P 1'
#
loop_
_entity.id
_entity.type
_entity.pdbx_description
1 polymer ?
#
loop_
_entity_poly.entity_id
_entity_poly.type
_entity_poly.pdbx_seq_one_letter_code
_entity_poly.pdbx_strand_id
1 'polypeptide(L)'
;MTLKITKAIETDAKSLTELSIRSKWCWNYEKEQIEGWKEDAENFYSKLGFRVIGKLESSIKNRFLSIMAIETAVVNKIKYS
;
A
#
# COMPACT_ATOMS: atom_id res chain seq x y z
N MET A 1 -20.39 30.30 4.92
CA MET A 1 -18.99 29.93 4.61
C MET A 1 -18.98 29.21 3.27
N THR A 2 -18.19 29.65 2.30
CA THR A 2 -18.05 28.98 1.00
C THR A 2 -16.83 28.07 1.03
N LEU A 3 -17.06 26.76 0.91
CA LEU A 3 -16.00 25.77 0.76
C LEU A 3 -15.44 25.86 -0.66
N LYS A 4 -14.12 26.06 -0.78
CA LYS A 4 -13.40 25.99 -2.06
C LYS A 4 -12.72 24.62 -2.15
N ILE A 5 -13.11 23.82 -3.13
CA ILE A 5 -12.49 22.53 -3.42
C ILE A 5 -11.32 22.80 -4.37
N THR A 6 -10.11 22.47 -3.95
CA THR A 6 -8.88 22.64 -4.74
C THR A 6 -8.15 21.30 -4.84
N LYS A 7 -7.38 21.12 -5.93
CA LYS A 7 -6.56 19.92 -6.10
C LYS A 7 -5.43 19.92 -5.06
N ALA A 8 -5.21 18.78 -4.41
CA ALA A 8 -4.12 18.61 -3.47
C ALA A 8 -2.76 18.65 -4.18
N ILE A 9 -1.76 19.17 -3.48
CA ILE A 9 -0.35 19.18 -3.91
C ILE A 9 0.46 18.19 -3.07
N GLU A 10 1.68 17.87 -3.50
CA GLU A 10 2.55 16.88 -2.85
C GLU A 10 2.87 17.19 -1.38
N THR A 11 2.94 18.48 -1.02
CA THR A 11 3.17 18.91 0.38
C THR A 11 2.00 18.56 1.30
N ASP A 12 0.79 18.41 0.76
CA ASP A 12 -0.42 18.09 1.53
C ASP A 12 -0.44 16.62 1.96
N ALA A 13 0.41 15.78 1.35
CA ALA A 13 0.44 14.35 1.61
C ALA A 13 0.53 14.03 3.11
N LYS A 14 1.39 14.75 3.85
CA LYS A 14 1.56 14.52 5.29
C LYS A 14 0.31 14.85 6.08
N SER A 15 -0.32 16.00 5.79
CA SER A 15 -1.55 16.44 6.45
C SER A 15 -2.74 15.54 6.12
N LEU A 16 -2.83 15.08 4.88
CA LEU A 16 -3.88 14.14 4.43
C LEU A 16 -3.70 12.76 5.07
N THR A 17 -2.47 12.27 5.21
CA THR A 17 -2.19 11.01 5.94
C THR A 17 -2.57 11.13 7.41
N GLU A 18 -2.18 12.22 8.08
CA GLU A 18 -2.53 12.45 9.48
C GLU A 18 -4.04 12.58 9.68
N LEU A 19 -4.73 13.34 8.82
CA LEU A 19 -6.18 13.45 8.83
C LEU A 19 -6.85 12.10 8.61
N SER A 20 -6.32 11.28 7.70
CA SER A 20 -6.82 9.93 7.45
C SER A 20 -6.68 9.05 8.68
N ILE A 21 -5.55 9.09 9.38
CA ILE A 21 -5.35 8.34 10.62
C ILE A 21 -6.31 8.82 11.71
N ARG A 22 -6.44 10.14 11.90
CA ARG A 22 -7.37 10.74 12.88
C ARG A 22 -8.82 10.39 12.59
N SER A 23 -9.24 10.40 11.33
CA SER A 23 -10.60 10.00 10.93
C SER A 23 -10.88 8.53 11.24
N LYS A 24 -9.87 7.67 11.11
CA LYS A 24 -9.99 6.25 11.45
C LYS A 24 -10.11 6.00 12.96
N TRP A 25 -9.65 6.90 13.84
CA TRP A 25 -9.92 6.80 15.29
C TRP A 25 -11.41 6.80 15.62
N CYS A 26 -12.25 7.43 14.80
CA CYS A 26 -13.71 7.43 14.98
C CYS A 26 -14.37 6.06 14.75
N TRP A 27 -13.62 5.08 14.23
CA TRP A 27 -14.10 3.72 13.93
C TRP A 27 -13.65 2.69 14.96
N ASN A 28 -13.09 3.14 16.10
CA ASN A 28 -12.68 2.29 17.22
C ASN A 28 -11.65 1.20 16.84
N TYR A 29 -10.83 1.43 15.81
CA TYR A 29 -9.70 0.56 15.46
C TYR A 29 -8.66 0.57 16.59
N GLU A 30 -8.12 -0.61 16.92
CA GLU A 30 -7.10 -0.74 17.95
C GLU A 30 -5.77 -0.12 17.49
N LYS A 31 -4.96 0.34 18.45
CA LYS A 31 -3.68 1.02 18.19
C LYS A 31 -2.72 0.10 17.42
N GLU A 32 -2.77 -1.19 17.71
CA GLU A 32 -2.00 -2.26 17.09
C GLU A 32 -2.37 -2.42 15.60
N GLN A 33 -3.65 -2.26 15.25
CA GLN A 33 -4.10 -2.31 13.84
C GLN A 33 -3.62 -1.09 13.05
N ILE A 34 -3.64 0.09 13.67
CA ILE A 34 -3.16 1.33 13.07
C ILE A 34 -1.63 1.30 12.91
N GLU A 35 -0.91 0.77 13.89
CA GLU A 35 0.54 0.58 13.81
C GLU A 35 0.92 -0.45 12.74
N GLY A 36 0.09 -1.48 12.55
CA GLY A 36 0.21 -2.43 11.43
C GLY A 36 0.07 -1.77 10.05
N TRP A 37 -0.67 -0.66 9.92
CA TRP A 37 -0.75 0.09 8.66
C TRP A 37 0.46 1.00 8.39
N LYS A 38 1.33 1.22 9.37
CA LYS A 38 2.64 1.85 9.13
C LYS A 38 3.64 0.88 8.51
N GLU A 39 3.35 -0.41 8.52
CA GLU A 39 4.21 -1.38 7.86
C GLU A 39 4.15 -1.20 6.34
N ASP A 40 5.32 -1.14 5.71
CA ASP A 40 5.42 -1.07 4.26
C ASP A 40 4.73 -2.29 3.63
N ALA A 41 4.00 -2.05 2.54
CA ALA A 41 3.30 -3.13 1.83
C ALA A 41 4.24 -4.28 1.45
N GLU A 42 5.50 -3.99 1.13
CA GLU A 42 6.51 -5.01 0.82
C GLU A 42 6.78 -5.95 1.99
N ASN A 43 6.89 -5.41 3.21
CA ASN A 43 7.10 -6.22 4.42
C ASN A 43 5.87 -7.08 4.73
N PHE A 44 4.67 -6.52 4.57
CA PHE A 44 3.43 -7.27 4.73
C PHE A 44 3.36 -8.48 3.78
N TYR A 45 3.55 -8.25 2.46
CA TYR A 45 3.47 -9.34 1.48
C TYR A 45 4.65 -10.32 1.59
N SER A 46 5.83 -9.87 2.03
CA SER A 46 6.96 -10.77 2.31
C SER A 46 6.63 -11.79 3.40
N LYS A 47 5.94 -11.39 4.47
CA LYS A 47 5.47 -12.32 5.53
C LYS A 47 4.50 -13.37 5.01
N LEU A 48 3.73 -13.04 3.97
CA LEU A 48 2.79 -13.96 3.30
C LEU A 48 3.49 -14.88 2.28
N GLY A 49 4.81 -14.80 2.13
CA GLY A 49 5.61 -15.64 1.23
C GLY A 49 5.78 -15.09 -0.18
N PHE A 50 5.34 -13.85 -0.45
CA PHE A 50 5.62 -13.18 -1.71
C PHE A 50 7.06 -12.70 -1.76
N ARG A 51 7.64 -12.66 -2.97
CA ARG A 51 8.99 -12.15 -3.23
C ARG A 51 8.92 -11.08 -4.30
N VAL A 52 9.68 -9.99 -4.12
CA VAL A 52 9.78 -8.92 -5.11
C VAL A 52 10.60 -9.43 -6.31
N ILE A 53 10.00 -9.41 -7.50
CA ILE A 53 10.63 -9.87 -8.75
C ILE A 53 10.97 -8.72 -9.71
N GLY A 54 10.50 -7.51 -9.42
CA GLY A 54 10.78 -6.34 -10.26
C GLY A 54 10.10 -5.08 -9.78
N LYS A 55 10.27 -3.99 -10.54
CA LYS A 55 9.66 -2.69 -10.29
C LYS A 55 9.05 -2.17 -11.58
N LEU A 56 7.83 -1.66 -11.51
CA LEU A 56 7.10 -1.04 -12.62
C LEU A 56 7.00 0.46 -12.38
N GLU A 57 7.39 1.28 -13.35
CA GLU A 57 7.16 2.72 -13.26
C GLU A 57 5.65 3.01 -13.31
N SER A 58 5.17 3.83 -12.37
CA SER A 58 3.75 4.21 -12.31
C SER A 58 3.45 5.39 -13.23
N SER A 59 2.18 5.77 -13.34
CA SER A 59 1.76 7.00 -14.02
C SER A 59 2.26 8.29 -13.34
N ILE A 60 2.85 8.20 -12.15
CA ILE A 60 3.48 9.30 -11.42
C ILE A 60 5.00 9.20 -11.61
N LYS A 61 5.63 10.26 -12.12
CA LYS A 61 7.09 10.32 -12.30
C LYS A 61 7.83 10.03 -10.98
N ASN A 62 8.93 9.28 -11.07
CA ASN A 62 9.75 8.86 -9.93
C ASN A 62 9.03 8.00 -8.88
N ARG A 63 7.87 7.41 -9.22
CA ARG A 63 7.18 6.43 -8.37
C ARG A 63 7.17 5.07 -9.06
N PHE A 64 7.69 4.07 -8.36
CA PHE A 64 7.73 2.68 -8.81
C PHE A 64 6.81 1.82 -7.96
N LEU A 65 6.10 0.90 -8.60
CA LEU A 65 5.29 -0.14 -7.98
C LEU A 65 6.09 -1.45 -7.98
N SER A 66 6.17 -2.11 -6.84
CA SER A 66 6.89 -3.37 -6.72
C SER A 66 6.05 -4.52 -7.28
N ILE A 67 6.64 -5.28 -8.21
CA ILE A 67 6.04 -6.50 -8.77
C ILE A 67 6.46 -7.66 -7.87
N MET A 68 5.50 -8.44 -7.39
CA MET A 68 5.74 -9.56 -6.50
C MET A 68 5.20 -10.87 -7.07
N ALA A 69 5.87 -11.98 -6.76
CA ALA A 69 5.44 -13.32 -7.11
C ALA A 69 5.43 -14.22 -5.87
N ILE A 70 4.54 -15.20 -5.86
CA ILE A 70 4.52 -16.28 -4.88
C ILE A 70 4.56 -17.61 -5.62
N GLU A 71 5.40 -18.53 -5.17
CA GLU A 71 5.44 -19.88 -5.73
C GLU A 71 4.23 -20.67 -5.22
N THR A 72 3.31 -20.99 -6.13
CA THR A 72 2.17 -21.86 -5.82
C THR A 72 2.40 -23.24 -6.43
N ALA A 73 2.11 -24.30 -5.67
CA ALA A 73 2.28 -25.68 -6.13
C ALA A 73 1.41 -26.01 -7.37
N VAL A 74 0.37 -25.22 -7.66
CA VAL A 74 -0.52 -25.41 -8.81
C VAL A 74 0.19 -25.10 -10.14
N VAL A 75 1.08 -24.11 -10.17
CA VAL A 75 1.80 -23.71 -11.40
C VAL A 75 2.76 -24.81 -11.89
N ASN A 76 3.30 -25.62 -10.97
CA ASN A 76 4.19 -26.73 -11.32
C ASN A 76 3.46 -27.91 -11.97
N LYS A 77 2.13 -28.03 -11.84
CA LYS A 77 1.35 -29.07 -12.53
C LYS A 77 1.01 -28.73 -13.99
N ILE A 78 0.99 -27.44 -14.35
CA ILE A 78 0.61 -27.01 -15.71
C ILE A 78 1.84 -27.00 -16.65
N LYS A 79 3.05 -26.99 -16.11
CA LYS A 79 4.29 -27.00 -16.92
C LYS A 79 4.69 -28.38 -17.46
N TYR A 80 4.02 -29.46 -17.04
CA TYR A 80 4.37 -30.83 -17.41
C TYR A 80 3.14 -31.70 -17.78
N SER A 81 2.05 -31.09 -18.23
CA SER A 81 0.89 -31.82 -18.77
C SER A 81 0.62 -31.46 -20.22
#